data_AF-A0A8T0E181-F1
#
_entry.id   AF-A0A8T0E181-F1
#
_cell.length_a   1.000
_cell.length_b   1.000
_cell.length_c   1.000
_cell.angle_alpha   90.00
_cell.angle_beta   90.00
_cell.angle_gamma   90.00
#
_symmetry.space_group_name_H-M   'P 1'
#
loop_
_entity.id
_entity.type
_entity.pdbx_description
1 polymer ?
#
loop_
_entity_poly.entity_id
_entity_poly.type
_entity_poly.pdbx_seq_one_letter_code
_entity_poly.pdbx_strand_id
1 'polypeptide(L)'
;MWSKVIPTVFGILCLVVIIESKVAEPEDPDKYYKCFTYAECVSDGSAHKNILQCFKEQPLEKLYPIFHYVNQTLPMPFKYQTNDIFQAIKEYCNENGENRVKAFELTFNGIFMYQDMACDSSNMPKQCQSVEKILNCFFNLLDKLMGSNKCTLN
;
A
#
# COMPACT_ATOMS: atom_id res chain seq x y z
N MET A 1 8.15 54.82 40.53
CA MET A 1 8.12 54.27 39.16
C MET A 1 7.96 52.76 39.27
N TRP A 2 6.77 52.24 38.98
CA TRP A 2 6.51 50.80 38.91
C TRP A 2 6.45 50.40 37.43
N SER A 3 7.46 49.66 36.99
CA SER A 3 7.54 49.14 35.63
C SER A 3 6.53 48.00 35.45
N LYS A 4 5.50 48.22 34.62
CA LYS A 4 4.63 47.15 34.13
C LYS A 4 5.37 46.41 33.02
N VAL A 5 5.86 45.20 33.30
CA VAL A 5 6.35 44.27 32.28
C VAL A 5 5.13 43.51 31.77
N ILE A 6 4.76 43.74 30.51
CA ILE A 6 3.75 42.95 29.81
C ILE A 6 4.46 41.70 29.30
N PRO A 7 4.10 40.48 29.72
CA PRO A 7 4.67 39.28 29.13
C PRO A 7 4.00 39.10 27.76
N THR A 8 4.77 39.33 26.70
CA THR A 8 4.40 39.00 25.33
C THR A 8 4.14 37.51 25.26
N VAL A 9 2.86 37.16 25.12
CA VAL A 9 2.36 35.80 25.00
C VAL A 9 3.04 35.12 23.82
N PHE A 10 3.72 34.01 24.11
CA PHE A 10 4.30 33.06 23.16
C PHE A 10 3.26 32.64 22.12
N GLY A 11 3.29 33.27 20.95
CA GLY A 11 2.50 32.94 19.78
C GLY A 11 3.30 32.09 18.79
N ILE A 12 3.98 31.02 19.26
CA ILE A 12 4.51 30.00 18.35
C ILE A 12 3.36 29.03 18.09
N LEU A 13 2.52 29.40 17.12
CA LEU A 13 1.69 28.44 16.39
C LEU A 13 2.67 27.47 15.73
N CYS A 14 2.97 26.36 16.41
CA CYS A 14 3.50 25.17 15.79
C CYS A 14 2.48 24.71 14.74
N LEU A 15 2.59 25.28 13.53
CA LEU A 15 2.09 24.66 12.32
C LEU A 15 2.91 23.38 12.13
N VAL A 16 2.53 22.33 12.85
CA VAL A 16 2.89 20.97 12.50
C VAL A 16 2.16 20.73 11.18
N VAL A 17 2.82 21.07 10.09
CA VAL A 17 2.46 20.52 8.78
C VAL A 17 2.71 19.03 8.94
N ILE A 18 1.65 18.27 9.24
CA ILE A 18 1.66 16.83 9.08
C ILE A 18 1.74 16.64 7.58
N ILE A 19 2.95 16.64 7.05
CA ILE A 19 3.22 16.07 5.73
C ILE A 19 3.00 14.58 5.97
N GLU A 20 1.79 14.08 5.73
CA GLU A 20 1.60 12.65 5.50
C GLU A 20 2.51 12.35 4.29
N SER A 21 3.70 11.85 4.57
CA SER A 21 4.70 11.59 3.55
C SER A 21 4.26 10.36 2.78
N LYS A 22 4.26 10.45 1.45
CA LYS A 22 4.10 9.32 0.53
C LYS A 22 4.80 8.09 1.09
N VAL A 23 4.09 6.95 1.13
CA VAL A 23 4.72 5.66 1.40
C VAL A 23 5.80 5.41 0.35
N ALA A 24 7.05 5.29 0.79
CA ALA A 24 8.16 5.02 -0.10
C ALA A 24 8.06 3.61 -0.68
N GLU A 25 8.44 3.46 -1.95
CA GLU A 25 8.65 2.15 -2.54
C GLU A 25 9.78 1.44 -1.77
N PRO A 26 9.62 0.17 -1.39
CA PRO A 26 10.65 -0.55 -0.68
C PRO A 26 11.90 -0.74 -1.56
N GLU A 27 13.08 -0.53 -0.97
CA GLU A 27 14.37 -0.72 -1.65
C GLU A 27 14.61 -2.18 -2.08
N ASP A 28 13.99 -3.13 -1.37
CA ASP A 28 14.07 -4.57 -1.63
C ASP A 28 12.65 -5.14 -1.78
N PRO A 29 12.10 -5.20 -3.00
CA PRO A 29 10.77 -5.76 -3.26
C PRO A 29 10.73 -7.28 -3.06
N ASP A 30 11.85 -8.00 -3.24
CA ASP A 30 11.94 -9.47 -3.05
C ASP A 30 11.62 -9.86 -1.61
N LYS A 31 12.06 -9.04 -0.66
CA LYS A 31 11.75 -9.18 0.75
C LYS A 31 10.23 -9.18 1.01
N TYR A 32 9.48 -8.32 0.33
CA TYR A 32 8.03 -8.24 0.46
C TYR A 32 7.28 -9.30 -0.36
N TYR A 33 7.82 -9.70 -1.52
CA TYR A 33 7.27 -10.76 -2.35
C TYR A 33 7.05 -12.05 -1.55
N LYS A 34 8.05 -12.48 -0.78
CA LYS A 34 7.96 -13.73 0.01
C LYS A 34 6.85 -13.67 1.04
N CYS A 35 6.74 -12.56 1.77
CA CYS A 35 5.71 -12.36 2.77
C CYS A 35 4.31 -12.24 2.17
N PHE A 36 4.18 -11.53 1.06
CA PHE A 36 2.92 -11.39 0.35
C PHE A 36 2.43 -12.75 -0.17
N THR A 37 3.31 -13.49 -0.85
CA THR A 37 2.99 -14.84 -1.37
C THR A 37 2.64 -15.80 -0.24
N TYR A 38 3.36 -15.76 0.87
CA TYR A 38 2.99 -16.54 2.05
C TYR A 38 1.59 -16.17 2.53
N ALA A 39 1.32 -14.88 2.70
CA ALA A 39 0.07 -14.41 3.26
C ALA A 39 -1.15 -14.74 2.37
N GLU A 40 -1.04 -14.50 1.07
CA GLU A 40 -2.14 -14.63 0.11
C GLU A 40 -2.31 -16.05 -0.44
N CYS A 41 -1.22 -16.79 -0.64
CA CYS A 41 -1.25 -18.05 -1.39
C CYS A 41 -0.93 -19.31 -0.55
N VAL A 42 -0.27 -19.17 0.60
CA VAL A 42 0.22 -20.32 1.39
C VAL A 42 -0.43 -20.44 2.76
N SER A 43 -0.69 -19.32 3.42
CA SER A 43 -1.21 -19.31 4.80
C SER A 43 -2.56 -20.00 4.91
N ASP A 44 -2.92 -20.42 6.12
CA ASP A 44 -4.25 -20.97 6.49
C ASP A 44 -5.41 -19.96 6.35
N GLY A 45 -5.17 -18.82 5.72
CA GLY A 45 -6.10 -17.73 5.50
C GLY A 45 -6.10 -16.67 6.60
N SER A 46 -5.40 -16.88 7.73
CA SER A 46 -5.30 -15.86 8.79
C SER A 46 -4.55 -14.62 8.33
N ALA A 47 -3.43 -14.79 7.63
CA ALA A 47 -2.64 -13.68 7.09
C ALA A 47 -3.37 -12.97 5.94
N HIS A 48 -3.99 -13.74 5.03
CA HIS A 48 -4.88 -13.21 4.00
C HIS A 48 -6.00 -12.34 4.60
N LYS A 49 -6.70 -12.81 5.65
CA LYS A 49 -7.77 -12.04 6.32
C LYS A 49 -7.27 -10.69 6.85
N ASN A 50 -6.04 -10.64 7.37
CA ASN A 50 -5.45 -9.38 7.86
C ASN A 50 -5.16 -8.43 6.70
N ILE A 51 -4.63 -8.93 5.58
CA ILE A 51 -4.44 -8.10 4.37
C ILE A 51 -5.79 -7.61 3.84
N LEU A 52 -6.80 -8.48 3.81
CA LEU A 52 -8.16 -8.08 3.44
C LEU A 52 -8.75 -7.01 4.36
N GLN A 53 -8.36 -7.00 5.63
CA GLN A 53 -8.79 -5.96 6.55
C GLN A 53 -8.25 -4.58 6.13
N CYS A 54 -6.99 -4.49 5.65
CA CYS A 54 -6.45 -3.25 5.11
C CYS A 54 -7.29 -2.71 3.94
N PHE A 55 -7.82 -3.59 3.09
CA PHE A 55 -8.71 -3.18 2.00
C PHE A 55 -10.11 -2.81 2.50
N LYS A 56 -10.69 -3.59 3.42
CA LYS A 56 -12.04 -3.36 3.97
C LYS A 56 -12.19 -2.07 4.78
N GLU A 57 -11.09 -1.57 5.34
CA GLU A 57 -11.06 -0.26 6.01
C GLU A 57 -11.25 0.92 5.04
N GLN A 58 -11.18 0.67 3.72
CA GLN A 58 -11.50 1.63 2.68
C GLN A 58 -12.80 1.23 1.93
N PRO A 59 -13.68 2.19 1.60
CA PRO A 59 -14.78 1.97 0.68
C PRO A 59 -14.30 1.40 -0.66
N LEU A 60 -15.05 0.45 -1.24
CA LEU A 60 -14.73 -0.16 -2.55
C LEU A 60 -14.53 0.90 -3.66
N GLU A 61 -15.28 2.00 -3.60
CA GLU A 61 -15.17 3.14 -4.52
C GLU A 61 -13.78 3.80 -4.52
N LYS A 62 -13.04 3.67 -3.42
CA LYS A 62 -11.67 4.18 -3.28
C LYS A 62 -10.61 3.17 -3.73
N LEU A 63 -10.93 1.87 -3.69
CA LEU A 63 -10.05 0.80 -4.17
C LEU A 63 -10.12 0.64 -5.68
N TYR A 64 -11.31 0.81 -6.26
CA TYR A 64 -11.54 0.58 -7.68
C TYR A 64 -10.61 1.40 -8.59
N PRO A 65 -10.39 2.71 -8.38
CA PRO A 65 -9.48 3.49 -9.21
C PRO A 65 -8.03 2.99 -9.18
N ILE A 66 -7.56 2.51 -8.02
CA ILE A 66 -6.21 1.95 -7.85
C ILE A 66 -6.10 0.67 -8.69
N PHE A 67 -7.02 -0.28 -8.46
CA PHE A 67 -7.01 -1.56 -9.15
C PHE A 67 -7.17 -1.38 -10.67
N HIS A 68 -8.07 -0.50 -11.10
CA HIS A 68 -8.30 -0.21 -12.51
C HIS A 68 -7.05 0.35 -13.18
N TYR A 69 -6.36 1.30 -12.54
CA TYR A 69 -5.11 1.85 -13.05
C TYR A 69 -4.04 0.77 -13.18
N VAL A 70 -3.79 0.03 -12.09
CA VAL A 70 -2.77 -1.05 -12.07
C VAL A 70 -3.05 -2.02 -13.20
N ASN A 71 -4.27 -2.56 -13.28
CA ASN A 71 -4.60 -3.56 -14.29
C ASN A 71 -4.46 -3.01 -15.72
N GLN A 72 -4.78 -1.73 -15.96
CA GLN A 72 -4.59 -1.10 -17.27
C GLN A 72 -3.12 -0.97 -17.67
N THR A 73 -2.25 -0.66 -16.70
CA THR A 73 -0.80 -0.46 -16.90
C THR A 73 0.00 -1.76 -17.01
N LEU A 74 -0.55 -2.88 -16.54
CA LEU A 74 0.12 -4.19 -16.63
C LEU A 74 0.30 -4.64 -18.08
N PRO A 75 1.52 -5.04 -18.50
CA PRO A 75 1.76 -5.61 -19.81
C PRO A 75 1.20 -7.04 -19.90
N MET A 76 0.83 -7.47 -21.11
CA MET A 76 0.56 -8.90 -21.35
C MET A 76 1.85 -9.72 -21.11
N PRO A 77 1.76 -10.93 -20.53
CA PRO A 77 0.54 -11.65 -20.12
C PRO A 77 0.06 -11.37 -18.68
N PHE A 78 0.67 -10.42 -17.95
CA PHE A 78 0.43 -10.20 -16.52
C PHE A 78 -0.84 -9.42 -16.18
N LYS A 79 -1.59 -8.97 -17.19
CA LYS A 79 -2.87 -8.27 -17.00
C LYS A 79 -3.90 -9.23 -16.40
N TYR A 80 -4.53 -8.81 -15.31
CA TYR A 80 -5.60 -9.57 -14.66
C TYR A 80 -6.86 -9.61 -15.55
N GLN A 81 -7.48 -10.78 -15.60
CA GLN A 81 -8.69 -11.04 -16.39
C GLN A 81 -9.98 -10.60 -15.68
N THR A 82 -9.86 -10.28 -14.39
CA THR A 82 -10.94 -9.87 -13.51
C THR A 82 -10.92 -8.39 -13.18
N ASN A 83 -12.09 -7.86 -12.81
CA ASN A 83 -12.27 -6.53 -12.22
C ASN A 83 -12.42 -6.56 -10.69
N ASP A 84 -12.27 -7.73 -10.09
CA ASP A 84 -12.42 -7.99 -8.66
C ASP A 84 -11.05 -8.27 -8.02
N ILE A 85 -10.68 -7.48 -7.01
CA ILE A 85 -9.38 -7.56 -6.33
C ILE A 85 -9.15 -8.96 -5.74
N PHE A 86 -10.18 -9.61 -5.19
CA PHE A 86 -10.05 -10.94 -4.59
C PHE A 86 -9.84 -12.03 -5.64
N GLN A 87 -10.47 -11.90 -6.81
CA GLN A 87 -10.21 -12.78 -7.94
C GLN A 87 -8.82 -12.52 -8.53
N ALA A 88 -8.34 -11.27 -8.55
CA ALA A 88 -7.01 -10.93 -9.05
C ALA A 88 -5.91 -11.56 -8.17
N ILE A 89 -6.12 -11.61 -6.86
CA ILE A 89 -5.27 -12.35 -5.93
C ILE A 89 -5.24 -13.84 -6.26
N LYS A 90 -6.38 -14.45 -6.62
CA LYS A 90 -6.41 -15.86 -7.04
C LYS A 90 -5.66 -16.09 -8.35
N GLU A 91 -5.83 -15.20 -9.32
CA GLU A 91 -5.04 -15.23 -10.57
C GLU A 91 -3.55 -15.16 -10.27
N TYR A 92 -3.13 -14.22 -9.41
CA TYR A 92 -1.75 -14.12 -8.92
C TYR A 92 -1.26 -15.42 -8.25
N CYS A 93 -2.06 -16.04 -7.39
CA CYS A 93 -1.66 -17.29 -6.71
C CYS A 93 -1.57 -18.49 -7.66
N ASN A 94 -2.22 -18.44 -8.82
CA ASN A 94 -2.11 -19.46 -9.87
C ASN A 94 -0.87 -19.30 -10.75
N GLU A 95 -0.23 -18.12 -10.76
CA GLU A 95 1.08 -17.93 -11.37
C GLU A 95 2.15 -18.70 -10.61
N ASN A 96 3.23 -19.13 -11.27
CA ASN A 96 4.27 -19.95 -10.65
C ASN A 96 5.67 -19.43 -10.97
N GLY A 97 6.66 -19.73 -10.11
CA GLY A 97 8.06 -19.42 -10.34
C GLY A 97 8.31 -17.93 -10.63
N GLU A 98 9.11 -17.65 -11.66
CA GLU A 98 9.48 -16.29 -12.07
C GLU A 98 8.27 -15.44 -12.51
N ASN A 99 7.23 -16.05 -13.08
CA ASN A 99 6.03 -15.31 -13.47
C ASN A 99 5.31 -14.71 -12.26
N ARG A 100 5.27 -15.44 -11.13
CA ARG A 100 4.65 -14.93 -9.90
C ARG A 100 5.45 -13.76 -9.33
N VAL A 101 6.78 -13.87 -9.29
CA VAL A 101 7.67 -12.76 -8.87
C VAL A 101 7.42 -11.53 -9.73
N LYS A 102 7.42 -11.70 -11.05
CA LYS A 102 7.21 -10.60 -11.99
C LYS A 102 5.81 -10.00 -11.90
N ALA A 103 4.77 -10.82 -11.69
CA ALA A 103 3.42 -10.35 -11.46
C ALA A 103 3.34 -9.49 -10.18
N PHE A 104 4.03 -9.89 -9.11
CA PHE A 104 4.16 -9.10 -7.88
C PHE A 104 4.84 -7.75 -8.16
N GLU A 105 6.03 -7.76 -8.75
CA GLU A 105 6.81 -6.55 -9.05
C GLU A 105 6.02 -5.55 -9.89
N LEU A 106 5.43 -6.01 -11.00
CA LEU A 106 4.67 -5.14 -11.90
C LEU A 106 3.41 -4.58 -11.23
N THR A 107 2.75 -5.38 -10.40
CA THR A 107 1.55 -4.94 -9.66
C THR A 107 1.90 -3.86 -8.66
N PHE A 108 2.94 -4.07 -7.85
CA PHE A 108 3.35 -3.10 -6.83
C PHE A 108 3.93 -1.83 -7.45
N ASN A 109 4.74 -1.94 -8.50
CA ASN A 109 5.20 -0.78 -9.26
C ASN A 109 4.00 0.03 -9.79
N GLY A 110 2.98 -0.64 -10.37
CA GLY A 110 1.74 0.02 -10.78
C GLY A 110 1.02 0.76 -9.63
N ILE A 111 1.01 0.19 -8.42
CA ILE A 111 0.41 0.83 -7.24
C ILE A 111 1.21 2.07 -6.83
N PHE A 112 2.55 1.99 -6.83
CA PHE A 112 3.40 3.14 -6.51
C PHE A 112 3.32 4.25 -7.56
N MET A 113 3.24 3.90 -8.84
CA MET A 113 2.97 4.85 -9.92
C MET A 113 1.60 5.54 -9.75
N TYR A 114 0.56 4.79 -9.35
CA TYR A 114 -0.74 5.39 -9.04
C TYR A 114 -0.65 6.35 -7.87
N GLN A 115 0.10 5.99 -6.83
CA GLN A 115 0.33 6.84 -5.67
C GLN A 115 1.02 8.14 -6.06
N ASP A 116 2.10 8.09 -6.85
CA ASP A 116 2.74 9.31 -7.37
C ASP A 116 1.73 10.19 -8.11
N MET A 117 1.03 9.61 -9.09
CA MET A 117 0.02 10.34 -9.86
C MET A 117 -1.05 10.98 -8.97
N ALA A 118 -1.56 10.26 -7.98
CA ALA A 118 -2.62 10.74 -7.10
C ALA A 118 -2.12 11.79 -6.10
N CYS A 119 -0.88 11.67 -5.61
CA CYS A 119 -0.29 12.56 -4.62
C CYS A 119 0.32 13.82 -5.22
N ASP A 120 0.83 13.78 -6.44
CA ASP A 120 1.31 14.95 -7.17
C ASP A 120 0.16 15.80 -7.74
N SER A 121 -1.03 15.21 -7.86
CA SER A 121 -2.22 15.88 -8.37
C SER A 121 -2.96 16.66 -7.28
N SER A 122 -3.10 17.98 -7.46
CA SER A 122 -3.91 18.83 -6.58
C SER A 122 -5.40 18.44 -6.55
N ASN A 123 -5.85 17.64 -7.51
CA ASN A 123 -7.27 17.26 -7.68
C ASN A 123 -7.60 15.89 -7.07
N MET A 124 -6.61 15.16 -6.56
CA MET A 124 -6.77 13.79 -6.04
C MET A 124 -6.33 13.59 -4.57
N PRO A 125 -6.46 14.58 -3.65
CA PRO A 125 -5.95 14.44 -2.29
C PRO A 125 -6.59 13.29 -1.51
N LYS A 126 -7.87 12.98 -1.78
CA LYS A 126 -8.57 11.86 -1.14
C LYS A 126 -8.07 10.51 -1.62
N GLN A 127 -7.65 10.42 -2.88
CA GLN A 127 -7.10 9.21 -3.48
C GLN A 127 -5.68 8.97 -2.98
N CYS A 128 -4.83 10.02 -2.95
CA CYS A 128 -3.51 9.97 -2.33
C CYS A 128 -3.59 9.43 -0.90
N GLN A 129 -4.44 10.03 -0.05
CA GLN A 129 -4.60 9.57 1.33
C GLN A 129 -5.11 8.12 1.42
N SER A 130 -6.00 7.70 0.51
CA SER A 130 -6.52 6.34 0.52
C SER A 130 -5.45 5.31 0.13
N VAL A 131 -4.65 5.56 -0.92
CA VAL A 131 -3.57 4.66 -1.30
C VAL A 131 -2.47 4.60 -0.23
N GLU A 132 -2.12 5.74 0.38
CA GLU A 132 -1.17 5.77 1.51
C GLU A 132 -1.65 4.95 2.71
N LYS A 133 -2.93 5.06 3.09
CA LYS A 133 -3.50 4.26 4.19
C LYS A 133 -3.45 2.76 3.89
N ILE A 134 -3.78 2.37 2.67
CA ILE A 134 -3.74 0.96 2.24
C ILE A 134 -2.31 0.45 2.28
N LEU A 135 -1.37 1.16 1.66
CA LEU A 135 0.04 0.78 1.60
C LEU A 135 0.66 0.71 3.00
N ASN A 136 0.38 1.70 3.86
CA ASN A 136 0.84 1.69 5.25
C ASN A 136 0.30 0.49 6.02
N CYS A 137 -1.00 0.21 5.93
CA CYS A 137 -1.57 -0.97 6.59
C CYS A 137 -0.94 -2.26 6.07
N PHE A 138 -0.81 -2.36 4.74
CA PHE A 138 -0.29 -3.53 4.06
C PHE A 138 1.18 -3.81 4.41
N PHE A 139 2.08 -2.84 4.27
CA PHE A 139 3.50 -3.04 4.58
C PHE A 139 3.75 -3.29 6.06
N ASN A 140 3.01 -2.62 6.95
CA ASN A 140 3.09 -2.91 8.39
C ASN A 140 2.69 -4.37 8.72
N LEU A 141 1.75 -4.96 7.99
CA LEU A 141 1.42 -6.38 8.14
C LEU A 141 2.53 -7.28 7.62
N LEU A 142 3.08 -6.97 6.45
CA LEU A 142 4.18 -7.77 5.88
C LEU A 142 5.43 -7.73 6.76
N ASP A 143 5.77 -6.55 7.32
CA ASP A 143 6.89 -6.41 8.26
C ASP A 143 6.69 -7.27 9.52
N LYS A 144 5.46 -7.36 10.05
CA LYS A 144 5.13 -8.24 11.18
C LYS A 144 5.25 -9.72 10.82
N LEU A 145 4.82 -10.12 9.62
CA LEU A 145 4.98 -11.50 9.15
C LEU A 145 6.45 -11.88 9.01
N MET A 146 7.25 -10.92 8.57
CA MET A 146 8.68 -11.10 8.39
C MET A 146 9.42 -11.19 9.72
N GLY A 147 9.12 -10.29 10.67
CA GLY A 147 9.68 -10.35 12.02
C GLY A 147 9.29 -11.61 12.80
N SER A 148 8.25 -12.33 12.37
CA SER A 148 7.87 -13.63 12.93
C SER A 148 8.41 -14.84 12.16
N ASN A 149 9.33 -14.64 11.20
CA ASN A 149 9.92 -15.67 10.35
C ASN A 149 8.90 -16.56 9.61
N LYS A 150 7.70 -16.04 9.35
CA LYS A 150 6.63 -16.81 8.67
C LYS A 150 6.77 -16.82 7.15
N CYS A 151 7.58 -15.91 6.59
CA CYS A 151 7.67 -15.69 5.15
C CYS A 151 8.68 -16.59 4.42
N THR A 152 9.15 -17.67 5.03
CA THR A 152 10.05 -18.62 4.35
C THR A 152 9.24 -19.48 3.39
N LEU A 153 9.27 -19.11 2.11
CA LEU A 153 8.81 -19.97 1.02
C LEU A 153 9.89 -21.04 0.79
N ASN A 154 9.59 -22.30 1.13
CA ASN A 154 10.42 -23.46 0.79
C ASN A 154 10.17 -23.90 -0.65
#